data_AF-A0A1G6Q394-F1
#
_entry.id   AF-A0A1G6Q394-F1
#
_cell.length_a   1.000
_cell.length_b   1.000
_cell.length_c   1.000
_cell.angle_alpha   90.00
_cell.angle_beta   90.00
_cell.angle_gamma   90.00
#
_symmetry.space_group_name_H-M   'P 1'
#
loop_
_entity.id
_entity.type
_entity.pdbx_description
1 polymer ?
#
loop_
_entity_poly.entity_id
_entity_poly.type
_entity_poly.pdbx_seq_one_letter_code
_entity_poly.pdbx_strand_id
1 'polypeptide(L)'
;MFQVLEVKNEWLQSLTPQQIDELSKSTTKATYGKNEIIVKQNAQTSHVLLLIEGIVKMHIETRVGKSIIIKLCKGGSLLGLDMHLINEPYQCSYTALAPTTIYFIDLHLFKKLINQNQPFAQLILQEIARENQFLTERIAALTYKQLPGKLADILLYLSKHIYNSNTFHLPLSRQELAEIAGTTKESLIRTLTEFKNDKIIDVQGKSISILSLSIVETLSKLG
;
A
#
# COMPACT_ATOMS: atom_id res chain seq x y z
N MET A 1 6.09 -17.62 -14.92
CA MET A 1 6.34 -16.84 -13.70
C MET A 1 5.68 -15.46 -13.77
N PHE A 2 5.95 -14.64 -14.79
CA PHE A 2 5.30 -13.34 -14.98
C PHE A 2 3.87 -13.39 -15.56
N GLN A 3 3.43 -14.50 -16.15
CA GLN A 3 2.06 -14.65 -16.68
C GLN A 3 0.93 -14.36 -15.66
N VAL A 4 1.13 -14.65 -14.37
CA VAL A 4 0.14 -14.32 -13.31
C VAL A 4 0.17 -12.82 -12.94
N LEU A 5 1.30 -12.15 -13.23
CA LEU A 5 1.54 -10.75 -12.90
C LEU A 5 1.20 -9.78 -14.02
N GLU A 6 1.24 -10.24 -15.28
CA GLU A 6 0.85 -9.46 -16.45
C GLU A 6 -0.56 -8.91 -16.31
N VAL A 7 -1.51 -9.70 -15.82
CA VAL A 7 -2.91 -9.28 -15.63
C VAL A 7 -3.06 -8.14 -14.60
N LYS A 8 -2.13 -8.03 -13.65
CA LYS A 8 -2.21 -7.07 -12.54
C LYS A 8 -1.32 -5.83 -12.73
N ASN A 9 -0.41 -5.83 -13.71
CA ASN A 9 0.60 -4.79 -13.87
C ASN A 9 0.72 -4.41 -15.35
N GLU A 10 0.10 -3.30 -15.73
CA GLU A 10 0.17 -2.76 -17.10
C GLU A 10 1.62 -2.55 -17.57
N TRP A 11 2.50 -2.13 -16.66
CA TRP A 11 3.92 -1.92 -16.99
C TRP A 11 4.63 -3.22 -17.40
N LEU A 12 4.25 -4.38 -16.87
CA LEU A 12 4.83 -5.67 -17.30
C LEU A 12 4.42 -6.01 -18.74
N GLN A 13 3.19 -5.67 -19.14
CA GLN A 13 2.68 -5.91 -20.49
C GLN A 13 3.38 -5.04 -21.54
N SER A 14 3.98 -3.92 -21.13
CA SER A 14 4.73 -3.04 -22.03
C SER A 14 6.12 -3.57 -22.39
N LEU A 15 6.61 -4.61 -21.71
CA LEU A 15 7.92 -5.19 -21.94
C LEU A 15 7.90 -6.20 -23.10
N THR A 16 8.96 -6.20 -23.91
CA THR A 16 9.11 -7.24 -24.96
C THR A 16 9.42 -8.60 -24.35
N PRO A 17 9.20 -9.73 -25.06
CA PRO A 17 9.56 -11.05 -24.55
C PRO A 17 11.03 -11.16 -24.12
N GLN A 18 11.95 -10.50 -24.84
CA GLN A 18 13.37 -10.43 -24.46
C GLN A 18 13.56 -9.67 -23.13
N GLN A 19 12.89 -8.53 -22.95
CA GLN A 19 12.97 -7.75 -21.72
C GLN A 19 12.37 -8.50 -20.52
N ILE A 20 11.30 -9.27 -20.73
CA ILE A 20 10.72 -10.14 -19.71
C ILE A 20 11.70 -11.27 -19.33
N ASP A 21 12.41 -11.85 -20.29
CA ASP A 21 13.45 -12.85 -20.04
C ASP A 21 14.64 -12.25 -19.27
N GLU A 22 15.12 -11.06 -19.66
CA GLU A 22 16.15 -10.31 -18.92
C GLU A 22 15.69 -10.02 -17.47
N LEU A 23 14.46 -9.54 -17.30
CA LEU A 23 13.86 -9.29 -15.99
C LEU A 23 13.81 -10.57 -15.15
N SER A 24 13.37 -11.69 -15.74
CA SER A 24 13.27 -12.99 -15.07
C SER A 24 14.61 -13.49 -14.54
N LYS A 25 15.69 -13.28 -15.29
CA LYS A 25 17.04 -13.71 -14.92
C LYS A 25 17.66 -12.83 -13.82
N SER A 26 17.29 -11.56 -13.77
CA SER A 26 17.81 -10.57 -12.83
C SER A 26 16.87 -10.30 -11.65
N THR A 27 16.00 -11.27 -11.31
CA THR A 27 15.08 -11.13 -10.20
C THR A 27 15.18 -12.31 -9.23
N THR A 28 15.25 -12.00 -7.94
CA THR A 28 15.25 -13.01 -6.86
C THR A 28 13.93 -12.98 -6.10
N LYS A 29 13.35 -14.15 -5.84
CA LYS A 29 12.13 -14.29 -5.02
C LYS A 29 12.50 -14.44 -3.54
N ALA A 30 11.80 -13.72 -2.67
CA ALA A 30 11.80 -13.98 -1.23
C ALA A 30 10.37 -14.03 -0.68
N THR A 31 10.19 -14.78 0.40
CA THR A 31 8.91 -14.92 1.09
C THR A 31 9.05 -14.46 2.53
N TYR A 32 8.01 -13.80 3.04
CA TYR A 32 7.98 -13.22 4.38
C TYR A 32 6.74 -13.68 5.14
N GLY A 33 6.94 -14.07 6.39
CA GLY A 33 5.88 -14.32 7.35
C GLY A 33 5.21 -13.03 7.83
N LYS A 34 4.10 -13.18 8.54
CA LYS A 34 3.43 -12.05 9.17
C LYS A 34 4.37 -11.36 10.16
N ASN A 35 4.37 -10.03 10.14
CA ASN A 35 5.19 -9.11 10.94
C ASN A 35 6.70 -9.12 10.61
N GLU A 36 7.15 -9.86 9.62
CA GLU A 36 8.54 -9.79 9.19
C GLU A 36 8.83 -8.49 8.45
N ILE A 37 10.00 -7.92 8.73
CA ILE A 37 10.49 -6.71 8.09
C ILE A 37 11.08 -7.09 6.73
N ILE A 38 10.50 -6.52 5.67
CA ILE A 38 10.96 -6.71 4.30
C ILE A 38 12.12 -5.74 4.03
N VAL A 39 11.94 -4.49 4.46
CA VAL A 39 12.92 -3.41 4.33
C VAL A 39 12.83 -2.56 5.58
N LYS A 40 13.98 -2.14 6.10
CA LYS A 40 14.07 -1.20 7.21
C LYS A 40 14.34 0.21 6.69
N GLN A 41 13.74 1.21 7.32
CA GLN A 41 14.08 2.62 7.09
C GLN A 41 15.59 2.85 7.20
N ASN A 42 16.11 3.69 6.31
CA ASN A 42 17.52 3.99 6.07
C ASN A 42 18.36 2.84 5.51
N ALA A 43 17.76 1.68 5.19
CA ALA A 43 18.49 0.64 4.49
C ALA A 43 18.88 1.10 3.09
N GLN A 44 20.11 0.79 2.70
CA GLN A 44 20.54 0.86 1.31
C GLN A 44 20.10 -0.40 0.58
N THR A 45 19.85 -0.27 -0.71
CA THR A 45 19.41 -1.37 -1.55
C THR A 45 19.77 -1.11 -3.00
N SER A 46 20.04 -2.18 -3.73
CA SER A 46 20.29 -2.18 -5.17
C SER A 46 19.11 -2.79 -5.94
N HIS A 47 17.93 -2.92 -5.31
CA HIS A 47 16.78 -3.63 -5.91
C HIS A 47 15.46 -2.88 -5.77
N VAL A 48 14.69 -2.84 -6.86
CA VAL A 48 13.26 -2.49 -6.84
C VAL A 48 12.46 -3.70 -6.37
N LEU A 49 11.51 -3.49 -5.47
CA LEU A 49 10.72 -4.58 -4.90
C LEU A 49 9.34 -4.63 -5.56
N LEU A 50 8.97 -5.79 -6.09
CA LEU A 50 7.62 -6.06 -6.60
C LEU A 50 6.88 -6.98 -5.64
N LEU A 51 5.77 -6.48 -5.08
CA LEU A 51 4.87 -7.27 -4.25
C LEU A 51 3.96 -8.12 -5.11
N ILE A 52 4.02 -9.45 -4.95
CA ILE A 52 3.24 -10.41 -5.74
C ILE A 52 1.94 -10.76 -5.03
N GLU A 53 2.07 -11.11 -3.76
CA GLU A 53 1.00 -11.62 -2.92
C GLU A 53 1.24 -11.14 -1.50
N GLY A 54 0.14 -10.89 -0.77
CA GLY A 54 0.16 -10.40 0.59
C GLY A 54 -0.24 -8.94 0.70
N ILE A 55 -0.15 -8.44 1.93
CA ILE A 55 -0.39 -7.04 2.27
C ILE A 55 0.81 -6.57 3.07
N VAL A 56 1.36 -5.43 2.70
CA VAL A 56 2.53 -4.84 3.34
C VAL A 56 2.14 -3.47 3.88
N LYS A 57 2.51 -3.16 5.12
CA LYS A 57 2.44 -1.78 5.63
C LYS A 57 3.73 -1.04 5.28
N MET A 58 3.58 0.15 4.73
CA MET A 58 4.64 1.16 4.60
C MET A 58 4.53 2.09 5.81
N HIS A 59 5.57 2.17 6.63
CA HIS A 59 5.55 2.94 7.87
C HIS A 59 6.87 3.64 8.15
N ILE A 60 6.81 4.74 8.89
CA ILE A 60 7.97 5.52 9.31
C ILE A 60 8.13 5.36 10.81
N GLU A 61 9.34 5.05 11.26
CA GLU A 61 9.71 5.02 12.66
C GLU A 61 10.12 6.44 13.10
N THR A 62 9.42 6.99 14.08
CA THR A 62 9.74 8.30 14.65
C THR A 62 10.84 8.16 15.72
N ARG A 63 11.54 9.28 16.00
CA ARG A 63 12.61 9.33 17.02
C ARG A 63 12.17 8.93 18.44
N VAL A 64 10.87 8.94 18.70
CA VAL A 64 10.27 8.61 20.01
C VAL A 64 9.74 7.17 20.04
N GLY A 65 10.12 6.34 19.07
CA GLY A 65 9.71 4.93 19.00
C GLY A 65 8.25 4.70 18.59
N LYS A 66 7.52 5.76 18.19
CA LYS A 66 6.19 5.62 17.58
C LYS A 66 6.35 5.31 16.09
N SER A 67 5.52 4.42 15.55
CA SER A 67 5.41 4.17 14.12
C SER A 67 4.21 4.92 13.55
N ILE A 68 4.34 5.46 12.34
CA ILE A 68 3.23 6.03 11.59
C ILE A 68 3.07 5.21 10.32
N ILE A 69 1.91 4.56 10.16
CA ILE A 69 1.58 3.85 8.94
C ILE A 69 1.14 4.85 7.88
N ILE A 70 1.94 4.94 6.82
CA ILE A 70 1.71 5.85 5.69
C ILE A 70 0.66 5.24 4.76
N LYS A 71 0.80 3.97 4.38
CA LYS A 71 -0.17 3.28 3.53
C LYS A 71 -0.04 1.77 3.63
N LEU A 72 -0.97 1.07 2.98
CA LEU A 72 -0.89 -0.36 2.71
C LEU A 72 -0.59 -0.60 1.23
N CYS A 73 0.19 -1.64 0.96
CA CYS A 73 0.51 -2.10 -0.38
C CYS A 73 -0.06 -3.51 -0.57
N LYS A 74 -0.56 -3.81 -1.78
CA LYS A 74 -1.11 -5.12 -2.13
C LYS A 74 -0.36 -5.71 -3.34
N GLY A 75 -0.64 -6.98 -3.65
CA GLY A 75 -0.12 -7.62 -4.86
C GLY A 75 -0.28 -6.75 -6.11
N GLY A 76 0.83 -6.51 -6.83
CA GLY A 76 0.98 -5.57 -7.93
C GLY A 76 1.78 -4.31 -7.59
N SER A 77 1.93 -3.95 -6.31
CA SER A 77 2.66 -2.73 -5.95
C SER A 77 4.18 -2.85 -6.15
N LEU A 78 4.77 -1.83 -6.76
CA LEU A 78 6.20 -1.55 -6.69
C LEU A 78 6.52 -0.79 -5.39
N LEU A 79 7.48 -1.27 -4.60
CA LEU A 79 7.82 -0.72 -3.29
C LEU A 79 9.13 0.08 -3.33
N GLY A 80 9.09 1.32 -2.83
CA GLY A 80 10.22 2.25 -2.73
C GLY A 80 10.83 2.70 -4.05
N LEU A 81 10.07 2.59 -5.15
CA LEU A 81 10.53 2.94 -6.49
C LEU A 81 11.07 4.38 -6.60
N ASP A 82 10.44 5.31 -5.92
CA ASP A 82 10.80 6.72 -5.86
C ASP A 82 12.21 6.96 -5.31
N MET A 83 12.57 6.31 -4.20
CA MET A 83 13.90 6.45 -3.57
C MET A 83 15.02 5.92 -4.46
N HIS A 84 14.74 4.83 -5.16
CA HIS A 84 15.68 4.17 -6.07
C HIS A 84 16.04 4.99 -7.31
N LEU A 85 15.08 5.74 -7.83
CA LEU A 85 15.31 6.57 -9.00
C LEU A 85 16.23 7.75 -8.69
N ILE A 86 16.25 8.24 -7.45
CA ILE A 86 17.10 9.34 -6.99
C ILE A 86 18.37 8.88 -6.23
N ASN A 87 18.62 7.57 -6.13
CA ASN A 87 19.76 6.96 -5.40
C ASN A 87 19.80 7.30 -3.89
N GLU A 88 18.63 7.46 -3.27
CA GLU A 88 18.50 7.71 -1.82
C GLU A 88 18.17 6.41 -1.06
N PRO A 89 18.53 6.30 0.23
CA PRO A 89 18.12 5.17 1.05
C PRO A 89 16.61 5.21 1.30
N TYR A 90 16.04 4.07 1.69
CA TYR A 90 14.62 3.99 2.03
C TYR A 90 14.26 4.97 3.15
N GLN A 91 13.28 5.85 2.90
CA GLN A 91 12.76 6.78 3.91
C GLN A 91 11.70 6.14 4.84
N CYS A 92 11.34 4.88 4.58
CA CYS A 92 10.33 4.13 5.32
C CYS A 92 10.70 2.65 5.45
N SER A 93 10.08 1.99 6.42
CA SER A 93 10.10 0.55 6.60
C SER A 93 8.91 -0.10 5.89
N TYR A 94 9.12 -1.33 5.41
CA TYR A 94 8.08 -2.18 4.85
C TYR A 94 7.98 -3.46 5.70
N THR A 95 6.78 -3.75 6.19
CA THR A 95 6.54 -4.93 7.06
C THR A 95 5.35 -5.72 6.54
N ALA A 96 5.50 -7.02 6.41
CA ALA A 96 4.45 -7.93 5.98
C ALA A 96 3.33 -8.01 7.04
N LEU A 97 2.07 -7.92 6.62
CA LEU A 97 0.89 -8.09 7.49
C LEU A 97 0.24 -9.48 7.36
N ALA A 98 0.61 -10.21 6.32
CA ALA A 98 0.18 -11.55 5.98
C ALA A 98 1.35 -12.29 5.30
N PRO A 99 1.28 -13.62 5.08
CA PRO A 99 2.23 -14.30 4.20
C PRO A 99 2.40 -13.52 2.90
N THR A 100 3.63 -13.16 2.60
CA THR A 100 3.96 -12.18 1.56
C THR A 100 5.04 -12.72 0.64
N THR A 101 4.90 -12.51 -0.66
CA THR A 101 5.93 -12.84 -1.66
C THR A 101 6.41 -11.57 -2.34
N ILE A 102 7.72 -11.34 -2.32
CA ILE A 102 8.39 -10.20 -2.96
C ILE A 102 9.38 -10.70 -4.00
N TYR A 103 9.45 -9.98 -5.12
CA TYR A 103 10.48 -10.13 -6.12
C TYR A 103 11.44 -8.93 -6.04
N PHE A 104 12.73 -9.21 -5.90
CA PHE A 104 13.81 -8.23 -5.84
C PHE A 104 14.41 -8.11 -7.24
N ILE A 105 14.05 -7.03 -7.94
CA ILE A 105 14.47 -6.74 -9.30
C ILE A 105 15.73 -5.87 -9.25
N ASP A 106 16.79 -6.26 -9.94
CA ASP A 106 18.01 -5.46 -10.03
C ASP A 106 17.72 -4.02 -10.53
N LEU A 107 18.20 -3.03 -9.76
CA LEU A 107 17.95 -1.62 -10.04
C LEU A 107 18.60 -1.16 -11.35
N HIS A 108 19.78 -1.69 -11.69
CA HIS A 108 20.46 -1.30 -12.92
C HIS A 108 19.68 -1.77 -14.15
N LEU A 109 19.17 -3.00 -14.13
CA LEU A 109 18.26 -3.49 -15.15
C LEU A 109 16.96 -2.66 -15.20
N PHE A 110 16.36 -2.35 -14.06
CA PHE A 110 15.13 -1.55 -14.03
C PHE A 110 15.34 -0.17 -14.68
N LYS A 111 16.46 0.50 -14.36
CA LYS A 111 16.84 1.78 -15.00
C LYS A 111 17.14 1.62 -16.49
N LYS A 112 17.80 0.53 -16.90
CA LYS A 112 18.01 0.20 -18.32
C LYS A 112 16.68 0.08 -19.06
N LEU A 113 15.69 -0.62 -18.49
CA LEU A 113 14.36 -0.77 -19.08
C LEU A 113 13.65 0.58 -19.24
N ILE A 114 13.71 1.46 -18.23
CA ILE A 114 13.17 2.83 -18.33
C ILE A 114 13.79 3.57 -19.51
N ASN A 115 15.12 3.49 -19.68
CA ASN A 115 15.82 4.23 -20.73
C ASN A 115 15.58 3.67 -22.14
N GLN A 116 15.25 2.39 -22.26
CA GLN A 116 15.16 1.69 -23.55
C GLN A 116 13.73 1.42 -24.02
N ASN A 117 12.75 1.50 -23.12
CA ASN A 117 11.35 1.22 -23.43
C ASN A 117 10.48 2.40 -22.99
N GLN A 118 10.14 3.26 -23.96
CA GLN A 118 9.33 4.45 -23.72
C GLN A 118 7.93 4.12 -23.15
N PRO A 119 7.16 3.16 -23.70
CA PRO A 119 5.90 2.73 -23.09
C PRO A 119 6.03 2.33 -21.60
N PHE A 120 7.06 1.55 -21.27
CA PHE A 120 7.35 1.15 -19.89
C PHE A 120 7.65 2.38 -19.00
N ALA A 121 8.53 3.27 -19.45
CA ALA A 121 8.84 4.51 -18.73
C ALA A 121 7.61 5.37 -18.47
N GLN A 122 6.70 5.51 -19.44
CA GLN A 122 5.46 6.26 -19.28
C GLN A 122 4.55 5.64 -18.20
N LEU A 123 4.41 4.31 -18.17
CA LEU A 123 3.60 3.63 -17.16
C LEU A 123 4.20 3.74 -15.76
N ILE A 124 5.52 3.70 -15.64
CA ILE A 124 6.21 3.95 -14.37
C ILE A 124 6.00 5.39 -13.88
N LEU A 125 6.09 6.40 -14.76
CA LEU A 125 5.81 7.79 -14.41
C LEU A 125 4.36 7.98 -13.94
N GLN A 126 3.41 7.34 -14.62
CA GLN A 126 2.01 7.36 -14.19
C GLN A 126 1.81 6.72 -12.82
N GLU A 127 2.51 5.64 -12.52
CA GLU A 127 2.44 4.99 -11.21
C GLU A 127 2.96 5.90 -10.10
N ILE A 128 4.09 6.58 -10.33
CA ILE A 128 4.64 7.58 -9.39
C ILE A 128 3.67 8.75 -9.22
N ALA A 129 3.05 9.23 -10.30
CA ALA A 129 2.07 10.31 -10.23
C ALA A 129 0.81 9.92 -9.44
N ARG A 130 0.27 8.71 -9.66
CA ARG A 130 -0.86 8.16 -8.90
C ARG A 130 -0.53 8.03 -7.42
N GLU A 131 0.67 7.54 -7.11
CA GLU A 131 1.15 7.43 -5.74
C GLU A 131 1.24 8.81 -5.07
N ASN A 132 1.82 9.80 -5.76
CA ASN A 132 1.95 11.16 -5.25
C ASN A 132 0.57 11.82 -5.01
N GLN A 133 -0.37 11.63 -5.93
CA GLN A 133 -1.75 12.09 -5.76
C GLN A 133 -2.40 11.45 -4.53
N PHE A 134 -2.29 10.13 -4.38
CA PHE A 134 -2.83 9.41 -3.22
C PHE A 134 -2.26 9.94 -1.89
N LEU A 135 -0.93 10.14 -1.82
CA LEU A 135 -0.28 10.68 -0.62
C LEU A 135 -0.73 12.12 -0.32
N THR A 136 -0.92 12.94 -1.35
CA THR A 136 -1.40 14.33 -1.21
C THR A 136 -2.84 14.37 -0.68
N GLU A 137 -3.74 13.59 -1.27
CA GLU A 137 -5.14 13.47 -0.81
C GLU A 137 -5.20 12.97 0.64
N ARG A 138 -4.34 12.01 0.98
CA ARG A 138 -4.26 11.48 2.35
C ARG A 138 -3.76 12.51 3.36
N ILE A 139 -2.75 13.32 3.01
CA ILE A 139 -2.30 14.43 3.87
C ILE A 139 -3.43 15.43 4.10
N ALA A 140 -4.16 15.80 3.05
CA ALA A 140 -5.30 16.69 3.16
C ALA A 140 -6.40 16.10 4.07
N ALA A 141 -6.73 14.82 3.89
CA ALA A 141 -7.70 14.12 4.72
C ALA A 141 -7.29 14.09 6.21
N LEU A 142 -6.03 13.77 6.50
CA LEU A 142 -5.51 13.74 7.86
C LEU A 142 -5.48 15.13 8.52
N THR A 143 -5.37 16.20 7.73
CA THR A 143 -5.26 17.58 8.22
C THR A 143 -6.62 18.22 8.45
N TYR A 144 -7.55 18.08 7.49
CA TYR A 144 -8.78 18.88 7.47
C TYR A 144 -10.04 18.13 7.90
N LYS A 145 -10.08 16.80 7.71
CA LYS A 145 -11.28 16.03 8.05
C LYS A 145 -11.38 15.78 9.55
N GLN A 146 -12.60 15.61 10.03
CA GLN A 146 -12.91 15.06 11.35
C GLN A 146 -12.82 13.53 11.31
N LEU A 147 -12.74 12.92 12.50
CA LEU A 147 -12.52 11.48 12.62
C LEU A 147 -13.54 10.60 11.86
N PRO A 148 -14.86 10.90 11.83
CA PRO A 148 -15.80 10.14 11.00
C PRO A 148 -15.44 10.16 9.51
N GLY A 149 -15.05 11.31 8.96
CA GLY A 149 -14.61 11.45 7.58
C GLY A 149 -13.31 10.68 7.31
N LYS A 150 -12.32 10.77 8.22
CA LYS A 150 -11.08 9.99 8.13
C LYS A 150 -11.33 8.49 8.15
N LEU A 151 -12.24 8.02 9.01
CA LEU A 151 -12.59 6.60 9.09
C LEU A 151 -13.30 6.16 7.81
N ALA A 152 -14.21 6.97 7.29
CA ALA A 152 -14.87 6.70 6.02
C ALA A 152 -13.87 6.59 4.85
N ASP A 153 -12.90 7.51 4.75
CA ASP A 153 -11.82 7.43 3.75
C ASP A 153 -11.03 6.13 3.86
N ILE A 154 -10.70 5.70 5.09
CA ILE A 154 -9.98 4.45 5.32
C ILE A 154 -10.81 3.24 4.90
N LEU A 155 -12.10 3.22 5.23
CA LEU A 155 -12.99 2.12 4.83
C LEU A 155 -13.11 2.02 3.31
N LEU A 156 -13.23 3.16 2.62
CA LEU A 156 -13.23 3.20 1.15
C LEU A 156 -11.89 2.78 0.56
N TYR A 157 -10.79 3.24 1.16
CA TYR A 157 -9.45 2.84 0.75
C TYR A 157 -9.24 1.33 0.86
N LEU A 158 -9.62 0.74 1.99
CA LEU A 158 -9.54 -0.70 2.22
C LEU A 158 -10.45 -1.46 1.24
N SER A 159 -11.69 -1.01 1.06
CA SER A 159 -12.65 -1.67 0.17
C SER A 159 -12.20 -1.60 -1.30
N LYS A 160 -11.91 -0.41 -1.81
CA LYS A 160 -11.68 -0.15 -3.24
C LYS A 160 -10.25 -0.41 -3.68
N HIS A 161 -9.26 -0.17 -2.81
CA HIS A 161 -7.85 -0.23 -3.21
C HIS A 161 -7.10 -1.42 -2.63
N ILE A 162 -7.49 -1.96 -1.48
CA ILE A 162 -6.77 -3.09 -0.86
C ILE A 162 -7.46 -4.43 -1.14
N TYR A 163 -8.73 -4.56 -0.77
CA TYR A 163 -9.43 -5.84 -0.81
C TYR A 163 -10.32 -6.04 -2.03
N ASN A 164 -10.65 -4.96 -2.76
CA ASN A 164 -11.65 -4.97 -3.84
C ASN A 164 -12.98 -5.63 -3.40
N SER A 165 -13.40 -5.35 -2.17
CA SER A 165 -14.55 -5.98 -1.50
C SER A 165 -15.06 -5.08 -0.38
N ASN A 166 -16.38 -5.03 -0.18
CA ASN A 166 -16.99 -4.32 0.95
C ASN A 166 -16.86 -5.07 2.28
N THR A 167 -16.47 -6.34 2.24
CA THR A 167 -16.20 -7.16 3.42
C THR A 167 -14.75 -7.59 3.40
N PHE A 168 -14.02 -7.29 4.47
CA PHE A 168 -12.60 -7.57 4.56
C PHE A 168 -12.16 -7.91 5.98
N HIS A 169 -11.19 -8.81 6.06
CA HIS A 169 -10.53 -9.18 7.31
C HIS A 169 -9.21 -8.40 7.43
N LEU A 170 -9.13 -7.51 8.42
CA LEU A 170 -7.95 -6.67 8.63
C LEU A 170 -6.89 -7.41 9.44
N PRO A 171 -5.70 -7.70 8.87
CA PRO A 171 -4.60 -8.26 9.65
C PRO A 171 -4.00 -7.27 10.68
N LEU A 172 -4.55 -6.06 10.75
CA LEU A 172 -4.15 -4.95 11.62
C LEU A 172 -4.78 -5.03 13.01
N SER A 173 -4.07 -4.50 13.99
CA SER A 173 -4.62 -4.16 15.30
C SER A 173 -5.45 -2.87 15.24
N ARG A 174 -6.25 -2.62 16.29
CA ARG A 174 -6.96 -1.34 16.44
C ARG A 174 -6.01 -0.17 16.63
N GLN A 175 -4.84 -0.41 17.21
CA GLN A 175 -3.78 0.58 17.33
C GLN A 175 -3.25 0.98 15.95
N GLU A 176 -2.93 0.01 15.09
CA GLU A 176 -2.44 0.29 13.74
C GLU A 176 -3.51 0.94 12.86
N LEU A 177 -4.78 0.56 12.98
CA LEU A 177 -5.86 1.29 12.31
C LEU A 177 -5.96 2.75 12.77
N ALA A 178 -5.70 3.01 14.06
CA ALA A 178 -5.73 4.37 14.61
C ALA A 178 -4.55 5.19 14.11
N GLU A 179 -3.38 4.57 13.94
CA GLU A 179 -2.21 5.16 13.28
C GLU A 179 -2.51 5.52 11.82
N ILE A 180 -3.18 4.65 11.08
CA ILE A 180 -3.62 4.95 9.70
C ILE A 180 -4.62 6.14 9.70
N ALA A 181 -5.51 6.21 10.70
CA ALA A 181 -6.49 7.29 10.86
C ALA A 181 -5.93 8.58 11.46
N GLY A 182 -4.68 8.58 11.94
CA GLY A 182 -4.10 9.73 12.64
C GLY A 182 -4.88 10.11 13.90
N THR A 183 -5.34 9.12 14.67
CA THR A 183 -6.10 9.34 15.92
C THR A 183 -5.64 8.40 17.04
N THR A 184 -6.24 8.51 18.22
CA THR A 184 -6.01 7.56 19.31
C THR A 184 -6.83 6.28 19.11
N LYS A 185 -6.34 5.17 19.66
CA LYS A 185 -7.05 3.88 19.61
C LYS A 185 -8.45 3.96 20.22
N GLU A 186 -8.60 4.69 21.31
CA GLU A 186 -9.85 4.89 22.03
C GLU A 186 -10.87 5.65 21.15
N SER A 187 -10.41 6.73 20.51
CA SER A 187 -11.26 7.53 19.62
C SER A 187 -11.70 6.71 18.41
N LEU A 188 -10.79 5.95 17.79
CA LEU A 188 -11.12 5.07 16.68
C LEU A 188 -12.17 4.02 17.09
N ILE A 189 -11.98 3.34 18.22
CA ILE A 189 -12.90 2.30 18.70
C ILE A 189 -14.29 2.90 18.95
N ARG A 190 -14.35 4.09 19.55
CA ARG A 190 -15.62 4.81 19.76
C ARG A 190 -16.33 5.09 18.43
N THR A 191 -15.65 5.67 17.45
CA THR A 191 -16.25 5.98 16.14
C THR A 191 -16.63 4.72 15.36
N LEU A 192 -15.86 3.63 15.45
CA LEU A 192 -16.26 2.32 14.88
C LEU A 192 -17.54 1.78 15.53
N THR A 193 -17.70 1.99 16.83
CA THR A 193 -18.90 1.56 17.58
C THR A 193 -20.11 2.40 17.17
N GLU A 194 -19.94 3.71 17.02
CA GLU A 194 -20.96 4.62 16.49
C GLU A 194 -21.41 4.16 15.09
N PHE A 195 -20.48 3.94 14.16
CA PHE A 195 -20.80 3.46 12.80
C PHE A 195 -21.51 2.10 12.81
N LYS A 196 -21.16 1.22 13.74
CA LYS A 196 -21.83 -0.08 13.91
C LYS A 196 -23.27 0.08 14.42
N ASN A 197 -23.47 0.90 15.44
CA ASN A 197 -24.79 1.15 16.02
C ASN A 197 -25.74 1.81 15.00
N ASP A 198 -25.19 2.68 14.16
CA ASP A 198 -25.90 3.35 13.07
C ASP A 198 -26.10 2.46 11.83
N LYS A 199 -25.68 1.19 11.89
CA LYS A 199 -25.76 0.19 10.81
C LYS A 199 -25.06 0.63 9.52
N ILE A 200 -24.03 1.48 9.63
CA ILE A 200 -23.18 1.89 8.50
C ILE A 200 -22.20 0.76 8.16
N ILE A 201 -21.68 0.10 9.19
CA ILE A 201 -20.79 -1.06 9.09
C ILE A 201 -21.23 -2.16 10.06
N ASP A 202 -20.75 -3.38 9.84
CA ASP A 202 -20.66 -4.40 10.87
C ASP A 202 -19.19 -4.65 11.23
N VAL A 203 -18.94 -4.98 12.50
CA VAL A 203 -17.61 -5.27 13.02
C VAL A 203 -17.66 -6.52 13.88
N GLN A 204 -16.89 -7.53 13.48
CA GLN A 204 -16.73 -8.81 14.17
C GLN A 204 -15.24 -9.14 14.32
N GLY A 205 -14.69 -8.90 15.51
CA GLY A 205 -13.26 -9.10 15.77
C GLY A 205 -12.40 -8.20 14.87
N LYS A 206 -11.74 -8.80 13.86
CA LYS A 206 -10.92 -8.12 12.85
C LYS A 206 -11.60 -7.97 11.49
N SER A 207 -12.78 -8.56 11.33
CA SER A 207 -13.59 -8.42 10.12
C SER A 207 -14.44 -7.16 10.19
N ILE A 208 -14.50 -6.44 9.08
CA ILE A 208 -15.38 -5.28 8.88
C ILE A 208 -16.15 -5.51 7.59
N SER A 209 -17.45 -5.23 7.64
CA SER A 209 -18.34 -5.23 6.47
C SER A 209 -18.96 -3.85 6.33
N ILE A 210 -18.84 -3.22 5.17
CA ILE A 210 -19.53 -1.98 4.86
C ILE A 210 -20.98 -2.34 4.48
N LEU A 211 -21.93 -1.94 5.33
CA LEU A 211 -23.36 -2.22 5.12
C LEU A 211 -24.01 -1.17 4.24
N SER A 212 -23.57 0.09 4.35
CA SER A 212 -24.06 1.20 3.53
C SER A 212 -22.90 1.97 2.90
N LEU A 213 -22.55 1.59 1.67
CA LEU A 213 -21.47 2.24 0.92
C LEU A 213 -21.78 3.73 0.66
N SER A 214 -23.04 4.07 0.37
CA SER A 214 -23.46 5.45 0.09
C SER A 214 -23.28 6.39 1.28
N ILE A 215 -23.58 5.92 2.49
CA ILE A 215 -23.34 6.70 3.73
C ILE A 215 -21.83 6.89 3.93
N VAL A 216 -21.03 5.84 3.77
CA VAL A 216 -19.56 5.94 3.89
C VAL A 216 -19.00 6.95 2.88
N GLU A 217 -19.44 6.91 1.61
CA GLU A 217 -19.03 7.88 0.59
C GLU A 217 -19.47 9.31 0.94
N THR A 218 -20.63 9.48 1.57
CA THR A 218 -21.13 10.79 2.00
C THR A 218 -20.29 11.34 3.16
N LEU A 219 -19.99 10.50 4.16
CA LEU A 219 -19.13 10.86 5.29
C LEU A 219 -17.70 11.17 4.85
N SER A 220 -17.17 10.43 3.88
CA SER A 220 -15.87 10.70 3.27
C SER A 220 -15.85 12.08 2.59
N LYS A 221 -16.91 12.47 1.87
CA LYS A 221 -16.97 13.75 1.14
C LYS A 221 -17.20 14.97 2.04
N LEU A 222 -18.05 14.83 3.07
CA LEU A 222 -18.50 15.95 3.91
C LEU A 222 -17.71 16.10 5.22
N GLY A 223 -17.07 15.01 5.66
CA GLY A 223 -16.42 14.92 6.95
C GLY A 223 -15.03 15.55 6.99
#